data_AF-A0A9R1PJI1-F1
#
_entry.id   AF-A0A9R1PJI1-F1
#
_cell.length_a   1.000
_cell.length_b   1.000
_cell.length_c   1.000
_cell.angle_alpha   90.00
_cell.angle_beta   90.00
_cell.angle_gamma   90.00
#
_symmetry.space_group_name_H-M   'P 1'
#
loop_
_entity.id
_entity.type
_entity.pdbx_description
1 polymer ?
#
loop_
_entity_poly.entity_id
_entity_poly.type
_entity_poly.pdbx_seq_one_letter_code
_entity_poly.pdbx_strand_id
1 'polypeptide(L)'
;MGETAGERALSRIHSVRERIGDSLSAHTNELVAVFSRLVNQGKGMLQPHQITAEYNAAIPEAEREKLKDTAFEDLLRGAQEAIVIPPWVALAIRPRPGVWEYVRVNVSELGVEELSIAEYLQFKEQLANGSIDNNFVLELDFEPFNASFPRPSLSKSIGNGVQFLNRHLSSKLFHDKESMYPLLNFLRAHNYKGMTMMLNDRIRSLSTLQGALRKAETHLSGLPADTPYSEFHHRFQELGLEKGWGDCAQRASETIHLLLDLLEAPDPSSLEKFLGTIPMVFNVVILSPHGYFAQANVLGYPDTGGQIVYILDQVRAMENEMLLRIKQQGLDITPKILIVSLVPPI
;
A
#
# COMPACT_ATOMS: atom_id res chain seq x y z
N MET A 1 -4.89 35.87 -31.66
CA MET A 1 -5.86 34.76 -31.63
C MET A 1 -5.13 33.55 -31.08
N GLY A 2 -5.23 33.34 -29.77
CA GLY A 2 -4.59 32.24 -29.06
C GLY A 2 -5.51 31.85 -27.92
N GLU A 3 -6.31 30.82 -28.14
CA GLU A 3 -7.11 30.19 -27.10
C GLU A 3 -6.20 29.23 -26.33
N THR A 4 -5.84 29.62 -25.11
CA THR A 4 -5.24 28.75 -24.11
C THR A 4 -6.31 27.81 -23.59
N ALA A 5 -6.11 26.50 -23.82
CA ALA A 5 -6.93 25.43 -23.28
C ALA A 5 -6.92 25.51 -21.75
N GLY A 6 -8.10 25.79 -21.18
CA GLY A 6 -8.29 25.85 -19.74
C GLY A 6 -8.07 24.49 -19.08
N GLU A 7 -7.15 24.45 -18.12
CA GLU A 7 -7.14 23.46 -17.06
C GLU A 7 -8.51 23.46 -16.39
N ARG A 8 -9.34 22.46 -16.69
CA ARG A 8 -10.54 22.17 -15.91
C ARG A 8 -10.10 21.64 -14.56
N ALA A 9 -9.82 22.57 -13.64
CA ALA A 9 -9.72 22.30 -12.23
C ALA A 9 -11.02 21.61 -11.77
N LEU A 10 -10.87 20.40 -11.23
CA LEU A 10 -11.95 19.68 -10.57
C LEU A 10 -12.61 20.60 -9.53
N SER A 11 -13.94 20.64 -9.56
CA SER A 11 -14.80 21.43 -8.67
C SER A 11 -14.34 21.41 -7.22
N ARG A 12 -14.16 22.61 -6.64
CA ARG A 12 -13.96 22.92 -5.22
C ARG A 12 -14.73 21.92 -4.34
N ILE A 13 -14.01 21.04 -3.64
CA ILE A 13 -14.57 20.33 -2.48
C ILE A 13 -14.63 21.40 -1.38
N HIS A 14 -15.84 21.71 -0.89
CA HIS A 14 -16.01 22.63 0.24
C HIS A 14 -15.14 22.19 1.42
N SER A 15 -14.41 23.12 2.04
CA SER A 15 -13.67 22.81 3.27
C SER A 15 -14.66 22.33 4.34
N VAL A 16 -14.20 21.45 5.22
CA VAL A 16 -14.92 20.99 6.41
C VAL A 16 -15.51 22.16 7.17
N ARG A 17 -14.71 23.23 7.32
CA ARG A 17 -15.13 24.46 7.99
C ARG A 17 -16.33 25.11 7.30
N GLU A 18 -16.36 25.13 5.97
CA GLU A 18 -17.49 25.65 5.19
C GLU A 18 -18.72 24.76 5.42
N ARG A 19 -18.59 23.44 5.31
CA ARG A 19 -19.73 22.51 5.54
C ARG A 19 -20.29 22.61 6.96
N ILE A 20 -19.43 22.79 7.96
CA ILE A 20 -19.85 22.93 9.36
C ILE A 20 -20.40 24.32 9.61
N GLY A 21 -19.80 25.37 9.07
CA GLY A 21 -20.31 26.74 9.16
C GLY A 21 -21.70 26.87 8.52
N ASP A 22 -21.88 26.26 7.35
CA ASP A 22 -23.17 26.18 6.66
C ASP A 22 -24.18 25.36 7.48
N SER A 23 -23.76 24.24 8.09
CA SER A 23 -24.62 23.47 9.00
C SER A 23 -24.96 24.22 10.29
N LEU A 24 -24.02 25.00 10.84
CA LEU A 24 -24.24 25.84 12.02
C LEU A 24 -25.20 26.97 11.75
N SER A 25 -25.21 27.52 10.54
CA SER A 25 -26.17 28.56 10.15
C SER A 25 -27.55 28.00 9.81
N ALA A 26 -27.64 26.76 9.32
CA ALA A 26 -28.90 26.09 8.98
C ALA A 26 -29.58 25.39 10.17
N HIS A 27 -28.80 24.83 11.11
CA HIS A 27 -29.25 23.97 12.22
C HIS A 27 -28.58 24.36 13.55
N THR A 28 -28.56 25.67 13.85
CA THR A 28 -27.84 26.22 15.01
C THR A 28 -28.33 25.61 16.33
N ASN A 29 -29.65 25.51 16.52
CA ASN A 29 -30.24 25.11 17.79
C ASN A 29 -29.94 23.65 18.11
N GLU A 30 -30.00 22.79 17.08
CA GLU A 30 -29.71 21.37 17.14
C GLU A 30 -28.23 21.13 17.46
N LEU A 31 -27.32 21.87 16.80
CA LEU A 31 -25.89 21.82 17.08
C LEU A 31 -25.56 22.27 18.50
N VAL A 32 -26.13 23.40 18.94
CA VAL A 32 -25.96 23.87 20.32
C VAL A 32 -26.44 22.81 21.31
N ALA A 33 -27.59 22.18 21.06
CA ALA A 33 -28.14 21.16 21.94
C ALA A 33 -27.20 19.94 22.07
N VAL A 34 -26.68 19.43 20.95
CA VAL A 34 -25.73 18.31 20.94
C VAL A 34 -24.43 18.69 21.64
N PHE A 35 -23.79 19.77 21.21
CA PHE A 35 -22.49 20.19 21.74
C PHE A 35 -22.55 20.59 23.22
N SER A 36 -23.64 21.21 23.67
CA SER A 36 -23.85 21.50 25.10
C SER A 36 -23.91 20.22 25.92
N ARG A 37 -24.57 19.17 25.41
CA ARG A 37 -24.57 17.86 26.08
C ARG A 37 -23.19 17.21 26.10
N LEU A 38 -22.42 17.31 25.02
CA LEU A 38 -21.03 16.85 25.01
C LEU A 38 -20.16 17.57 26.05
N VAL A 39 -20.31 18.90 26.18
CA VAL A 39 -19.60 19.69 27.21
C VAL A 39 -20.06 19.32 28.62
N ASN A 40 -21.35 19.05 28.81
CA ASN A 40 -21.91 18.64 30.11
C ASN A 40 -21.43 17.27 30.59
N GLN A 41 -20.89 16.42 29.71
CA GLN A 41 -20.19 15.19 30.11
C GLN A 41 -18.87 15.49 30.85
N GLY A 42 -18.38 16.74 30.79
CA GLY A 42 -17.17 17.18 31.46
C GLY A 42 -15.91 16.97 30.62
N LYS A 43 -14.76 17.32 31.19
CA LYS A 43 -13.45 17.18 30.54
C LYS A 43 -13.17 15.69 30.28
N GLY A 44 -13.01 15.30 29.02
CA GLY A 44 -12.84 13.89 28.65
C GLY A 44 -12.74 13.62 27.15
N MET A 45 -12.68 12.33 26.82
CA MET A 45 -12.70 11.83 25.45
C MET A 45 -13.95 10.95 25.25
N LEU A 46 -14.69 11.20 24.17
CA LEU A 46 -15.89 10.48 23.82
C LEU A 46 -15.68 9.64 22.55
N GLN A 47 -16.15 8.40 22.62
CA GLN A 47 -16.13 7.42 21.53
C GLN A 47 -17.35 7.59 20.61
N PRO A 48 -17.35 7.01 19.39
CA PRO A 48 -18.44 7.20 18.41
C PRO A 48 -19.83 6.87 18.95
N HIS A 49 -19.92 5.79 19.74
CA HIS A 49 -21.19 5.36 20.32
C HIS A 49 -21.71 6.33 21.39
N GLN A 50 -20.83 7.03 22.10
CA GLN A 50 -21.18 8.05 23.09
C GLN A 50 -21.62 9.34 22.40
N ILE A 51 -20.91 9.77 21.34
CA ILE A 51 -21.31 10.91 20.51
C ILE A 51 -22.70 10.66 19.91
N THR A 52 -22.92 9.46 19.38
CA THR A 52 -24.21 9.04 18.83
C THR A 52 -25.32 9.00 19.90
N ALA A 53 -25.00 8.54 21.11
CA ALA A 53 -25.96 8.52 22.21
C ALA A 53 -26.39 9.94 22.62
N GLU A 54 -25.44 10.88 22.72
CA GLU A 54 -25.75 12.27 23.04
C GLU A 54 -26.52 12.97 21.92
N TYR A 55 -26.19 12.66 20.65
CA TYR A 55 -26.96 13.10 19.50
C TYR A 55 -28.43 12.65 19.58
N ASN A 56 -28.64 11.35 19.82
CA ASN A 56 -29.98 10.76 19.92
C ASN A 56 -30.78 11.29 21.12
N ALA A 57 -30.08 11.66 22.21
CA ALA A 57 -30.70 12.26 23.39
C ALA A 57 -30.96 13.76 23.24
N ALA A 58 -30.19 14.47 22.40
CA ALA A 58 -30.38 15.89 22.12
C ALA A 58 -31.58 16.16 21.19
N ILE A 59 -31.79 15.28 20.20
CA ILE A 59 -32.75 15.53 19.12
C ILE A 59 -33.86 14.47 19.12
N PRO A 60 -35.15 14.89 19.23
CA PRO A 60 -36.28 13.98 19.11
C PRO A 60 -36.28 13.21 17.79
N GLU A 61 -36.83 12.00 17.79
CA GLU A 61 -36.86 11.13 16.60
C GLU A 61 -37.49 11.80 15.37
N ALA A 62 -38.58 12.54 15.55
CA ALA A 62 -39.26 13.26 14.47
C ALA A 62 -38.42 14.37 13.82
N GLU A 63 -37.44 14.93 14.54
CA GLU A 63 -36.51 15.93 14.02
C GLU A 63 -35.26 15.28 13.43
N ARG A 64 -34.80 14.16 14.01
CA ARG A 64 -33.71 13.34 13.43
C ARG A 64 -34.05 12.87 12.01
N GLU A 65 -35.30 12.50 11.74
CA GLU A 65 -35.74 12.15 10.38
C GLU A 65 -35.59 13.31 9.37
N LYS A 66 -35.71 14.57 9.81
CA LYS A 66 -35.52 15.75 8.95
C LYS A 66 -34.05 16.09 8.72
N LEU A 67 -33.20 15.67 9.65
CA LEU A 67 -31.75 15.85 9.60
C LEU A 67 -31.06 14.70 8.87
N LYS A 68 -31.80 13.67 8.45
CA LYS A 68 -31.27 12.59 7.64
C LYS A 68 -30.67 13.12 6.34
N ASP A 69 -29.49 12.60 6.01
CA ASP A 69 -28.73 12.94 4.81
C ASP A 69 -28.33 14.43 4.72
N THR A 70 -28.31 15.13 5.87
CA THR A 70 -27.75 16.47 5.97
C THR A 70 -26.26 16.43 6.30
N ALA A 71 -25.52 17.48 5.92
CA ALA A 71 -24.11 17.65 6.30
C ALA A 71 -23.88 17.60 7.83
N PHE A 72 -24.92 17.97 8.59
CA PHE A 72 -24.93 17.89 10.05
C PHE A 72 -24.93 16.44 10.56
N GLU A 73 -25.78 15.57 10.02
CA GLU A 73 -25.80 14.16 10.42
C GLU A 73 -24.55 13.42 9.92
N ASP A 74 -24.11 13.70 8.69
CA ASP A 74 -22.90 13.10 8.10
C ASP A 74 -21.65 13.40 8.94
N LEU A 75 -21.56 14.62 9.49
CA LEU A 75 -20.48 15.00 10.39
C LEU A 75 -20.49 14.18 11.67
N LEU A 76 -21.63 14.11 12.37
CA LEU A 76 -21.73 13.44 13.66
C LEU A 76 -21.55 11.93 13.51
N ARG A 77 -22.07 11.36 12.41
CA ARG A 77 -21.86 9.95 12.06
C ARG A 77 -20.41 9.67 11.65
N GLY A 78 -19.76 10.62 11.00
CA GLY A 78 -18.35 10.54 10.61
C GLY A 78 -17.37 10.74 11.77
N ALA A 79 -17.80 11.36 12.87
CA ALA A 79 -16.97 11.61 14.05
C ALA A 79 -16.50 10.31 14.69
N GLN A 80 -15.18 10.09 14.68
CA GLN A 80 -14.54 8.90 15.27
C GLN A 80 -14.20 9.12 16.75
N GLU A 81 -14.00 10.36 17.16
CA GLU A 81 -13.80 10.73 18.55
C GLU A 81 -14.07 12.22 18.76
N ALA A 82 -14.44 12.57 19.99
CA ALA A 82 -14.59 13.95 20.44
C ALA A 82 -13.75 14.18 21.69
N ILE A 83 -12.98 15.26 21.72
CA ILE A 83 -12.18 15.70 22.85
C ILE A 83 -12.86 16.92 23.45
N VAL A 84 -13.21 16.83 24.73
CA VAL A 84 -13.94 17.87 25.43
C VAL A 84 -13.01 18.51 26.46
N ILE A 85 -12.69 19.79 26.24
CA ILE A 85 -12.02 20.66 27.21
C ILE A 85 -12.87 21.93 27.29
N PRO A 86 -13.84 22.01 28.22
CA PRO A 86 -14.85 23.07 28.22
C PRO A 86 -14.22 24.48 28.14
N PRO A 87 -14.76 25.39 27.30
CA PRO A 87 -15.98 25.26 26.49
C PRO A 87 -15.77 24.64 25.10
N TRP A 88 -14.59 24.07 24.84
CA TRP A 88 -14.19 23.56 23.54
C TRP A 88 -14.47 22.08 23.34
N VAL A 89 -14.95 21.73 22.15
CA VAL A 89 -15.08 20.36 21.67
C VAL A 89 -14.32 20.22 20.36
N ALA A 90 -13.26 19.40 20.35
CA ALA A 90 -12.55 19.05 19.12
C ALA A 90 -13.02 17.69 18.59
N LEU A 91 -13.28 17.59 17.29
CA LEU A 91 -13.76 16.39 16.62
C LEU A 91 -12.73 15.89 15.62
N ALA A 92 -12.47 14.57 15.63
CA ALA A 92 -11.82 13.88 14.53
C ALA A 92 -12.89 13.23 13.64
N ILE A 93 -13.08 13.75 12.45
CA ILE A 93 -14.13 13.34 11.52
C ILE A 93 -13.48 12.50 10.42
N ARG A 94 -14.11 11.37 10.09
CA ARG A 94 -13.66 10.46 9.03
C ARG A 94 -14.77 10.28 7.99
N PRO A 95 -14.89 11.19 7.00
CA PRO A 95 -15.95 11.11 5.99
C PRO A 95 -15.86 9.86 5.13
N ARG A 96 -14.64 9.37 4.89
CA ARG A 96 -14.38 8.15 4.11
C ARG A 96 -13.06 7.49 4.52
N PRO A 97 -12.84 6.20 4.20
CA PRO A 97 -11.60 5.53 4.53
C PRO A 97 -10.36 6.23 3.99
N GLY A 98 -9.44 6.58 4.89
CA GLY A 98 -8.18 7.24 4.57
C GLY A 98 -8.24 8.78 4.49
N VAL A 99 -9.41 9.39 4.73
CA VAL A 99 -9.56 10.85 4.77
C VAL A 99 -10.03 11.27 6.15
N TRP A 100 -9.31 12.23 6.73
CA TRP A 100 -9.53 12.75 8.07
C TRP A 100 -9.60 14.26 8.04
N GLU A 101 -10.43 14.77 8.93
CA GLU A 101 -10.76 16.18 9.05
C GLU A 101 -10.86 16.51 10.53
N TYR A 102 -10.18 17.57 10.97
CA TYR A 102 -10.13 17.94 12.38
C TYR A 102 -10.68 19.33 12.57
N VAL A 103 -11.59 19.47 13.53
CA VAL A 103 -12.25 20.74 13.80
C VAL A 103 -12.42 20.94 15.29
N ARG A 104 -12.47 22.20 15.71
CA ARG A 104 -12.76 22.59 17.08
C ARG A 104 -13.94 23.55 17.11
N VAL A 105 -14.86 23.29 18.03
CA VAL A 105 -16.09 24.06 18.22
C VAL A 105 -16.06 24.72 19.59
N ASN A 106 -16.22 26.04 19.64
CA ASN A 106 -16.51 26.76 20.87
C ASN A 106 -18.02 26.73 21.09
N VAL A 107 -18.50 26.03 22.12
CA VAL A 107 -19.95 25.89 22.33
C VAL A 107 -20.60 27.19 22.82
N SER A 108 -19.84 28.07 23.50
CA SER A 108 -20.35 29.34 24.00
C SER A 108 -20.48 30.41 22.92
N GLU A 109 -19.53 30.44 21.98
CA GLU A 109 -19.48 31.45 20.91
C GLU A 109 -20.00 30.93 19.56
N LEU A 110 -20.28 29.62 19.47
CA LEU A 110 -20.64 28.91 18.23
C LEU A 110 -19.63 29.11 17.09
N GLY A 111 -18.36 29.29 17.47
CA GLY A 111 -17.24 29.40 16.55
C GLY A 111 -16.69 28.04 16.15
N VAL A 112 -16.36 27.87 14.86
CA VAL A 112 -15.71 26.66 14.34
C VAL A 112 -14.39 27.00 13.68
N GLU A 113 -13.39 26.25 14.09
CA GLU A 113 -12.02 26.34 13.62
C GLU A 113 -11.62 25.00 13.02
N GLU A 114 -11.02 25.03 11.84
CA GLU A 114 -10.35 23.86 11.28
C GLU A 114 -9.00 23.72 11.99
N LEU A 115 -8.65 22.49 12.37
CA LEU A 115 -7.39 22.18 13.01
C LEU A 115 -6.51 21.40 12.03
N SER A 116 -5.21 21.69 12.07
CA SER A 116 -4.20 20.78 11.57
C SER A 116 -4.10 19.51 12.44
N ILE A 117 -3.43 18.49 11.91
CA ILE A 117 -3.18 17.25 12.65
C ILE A 117 -2.42 17.54 13.95
N ALA A 118 -1.38 18.39 13.89
CA ALA A 118 -0.57 18.77 15.04
C ALA A 118 -1.39 19.50 16.11
N GLU A 119 -2.22 20.48 15.72
CA GLU A 119 -3.09 21.21 16.65
C GLU A 119 -4.13 20.29 17.32
N TYR A 120 -4.69 19.34 16.58
CA TYR A 120 -5.62 18.36 17.14
C TYR A 120 -4.94 17.43 18.15
N LEU A 121 -3.75 16.93 17.83
CA LEU A 121 -2.97 16.09 18.75
C LEU A 121 -2.53 16.86 20.00
N GLN A 122 -2.11 18.12 19.85
CA GLN A 122 -1.79 19.00 20.97
C GLN A 122 -3.01 19.21 21.90
N PHE A 123 -4.22 19.32 21.33
CA PHE A 123 -5.45 19.39 22.12
C PHE A 123 -5.72 18.08 22.89
N LYS A 124 -5.40 16.91 22.32
CA LYS A 124 -5.44 15.62 23.04
C LYS A 124 -4.39 15.54 24.16
N GLU A 125 -3.19 16.05 23.92
CA GLU A 125 -2.14 16.10 24.94
C GLU A 125 -2.54 17.00 26.11
N GLN A 126 -3.16 18.14 25.84
CA GLN A 126 -3.70 19.03 26.89
C GLN A 126 -4.79 18.34 27.74
N LEU A 127 -5.59 17.45 27.14
CA LEU A 127 -6.56 16.66 27.90
C LEU A 127 -5.83 15.82 28.97
N ALA A 128 -4.76 15.12 28.59
CA ALA A 128 -4.00 14.23 29.46
C ALA A 128 -3.08 14.96 30.45
N ASN A 129 -2.34 15.96 29.98
CA ASN A 129 -1.27 16.62 30.74
C ASN A 129 -1.73 17.91 31.44
N GLY A 130 -2.87 18.49 31.05
CA GLY A 130 -3.43 19.71 31.63
C GLY A 130 -2.85 21.01 31.05
N SER A 131 -1.54 21.07 30.79
CA SER A 131 -0.85 22.22 30.17
C SER A 131 0.07 21.78 29.03
N ILE A 132 0.42 22.74 28.18
CA ILE A 132 1.41 22.60 27.11
C ILE A 132 2.72 23.12 27.68
N ASP A 133 3.52 22.23 28.27
CA ASP A 133 4.72 22.64 29.02
C ASP A 133 5.99 22.75 28.15
N ASN A 134 5.96 22.27 26.90
CA ASN A 134 7.14 22.26 26.03
C ASN A 134 6.79 22.62 24.59
N ASN A 135 7.48 23.64 24.06
CA ASN A 135 7.32 24.10 22.68
C ASN A 135 8.11 23.25 21.66
N PHE A 136 8.94 22.31 22.11
CA PHE A 136 9.80 21.47 21.27
C PHE A 136 9.53 19.98 21.53
N VAL A 137 8.30 19.54 21.27
CA VAL A 137 7.93 18.12 21.27
C VAL A 137 8.39 17.49 19.95
N LEU A 138 8.86 16.24 20.01
CA LEU A 138 9.25 15.50 18.80
C LEU A 138 8.02 15.14 17.98
N GLU A 139 7.90 15.73 16.79
CA GLU A 139 6.88 15.36 15.80
C GLU A 139 7.48 14.38 14.77
N LEU A 140 6.82 13.23 14.61
CA LEU A 140 7.21 12.23 13.61
C LEU A 140 6.40 12.43 12.33
N ASP A 141 6.98 13.14 11.37
CA ASP A 141 6.38 13.35 10.04
C ASP A 141 7.08 12.53 8.94
N PHE A 142 6.35 11.56 8.39
CA PHE A 142 6.80 10.70 7.29
C PHE A 142 6.27 11.16 5.91
N GLU A 143 5.44 12.20 5.84
CA GLU A 143 4.86 12.66 4.57
C GLU A 143 5.92 13.15 3.57
N PRO A 144 6.92 13.99 3.95
CA PRO A 144 7.96 14.46 3.04
C PRO A 144 8.81 13.33 2.46
N PHE A 145 9.07 12.28 3.25
CA PHE A 145 9.89 11.13 2.83
C PHE A 145 9.21 10.24 1.78
N ASN A 146 7.89 10.35 1.65
CA ASN A 146 7.09 9.56 0.71
C ASN A 146 6.64 10.35 -0.54
N ALA A 147 7.09 11.59 -0.71
CA ALA A 147 6.65 12.47 -1.80
C ALA A 147 7.02 11.95 -3.20
N SER A 148 8.09 11.15 -3.31
CA SER A 148 8.50 10.52 -4.57
C SER A 148 7.61 9.35 -5.00
N PHE A 149 6.77 8.83 -4.11
CA PHE A 149 5.85 7.74 -4.41
C PHE A 149 4.48 8.30 -4.78
N PRO A 150 3.94 7.91 -5.95
CA PRO A 150 2.59 8.31 -6.32
C PRO A 150 1.58 7.73 -5.32
N ARG A 151 0.60 8.54 -4.89
CA ARG A 151 -0.43 8.12 -3.93
C ARG A 151 -1.78 7.94 -4.63
N PRO A 152 -2.42 6.76 -4.56
CA PRO A 152 -3.77 6.60 -5.08
C PRO A 152 -4.78 7.38 -4.21
N SER A 153 -5.65 8.16 -4.84
CA SER A 153 -6.67 8.96 -4.15
C SER A 153 -8.02 8.25 -3.97
N LEU A 154 -8.18 7.08 -4.60
CA LEU A 154 -9.43 6.31 -4.58
C LEU A 154 -9.39 5.26 -3.48
N SER A 155 -10.38 5.24 -2.58
CA SER A 155 -10.44 4.27 -1.48
C SER A 155 -10.45 2.80 -1.96
N LYS A 156 -10.96 2.50 -3.16
CA LYS A 156 -10.91 1.16 -3.76
C LYS A 156 -9.48 0.65 -4.05
N SER A 157 -8.51 1.56 -4.09
CA SER A 157 -7.10 1.23 -4.31
C SER A 157 -6.37 0.86 -3.02
N ILE A 158 -6.98 1.04 -1.84
CA ILE A 158 -6.41 0.59 -0.56
C ILE A 158 -6.26 -0.93 -0.59
N GLY A 159 -5.06 -1.42 -0.26
CA GLY A 159 -4.70 -2.84 -0.36
C GLY A 159 -4.25 -3.31 -1.75
N ASN A 160 -4.39 -2.49 -2.79
CA ASN A 160 -4.03 -2.83 -4.18
C ASN A 160 -2.79 -2.07 -4.69
N GLY A 161 -1.80 -1.85 -3.80
CA GLY A 161 -0.63 -1.02 -4.08
C GLY A 161 0.22 -1.49 -5.26
N VAL A 162 0.38 -2.81 -5.43
CA VAL A 162 1.15 -3.40 -6.54
C VAL A 162 0.53 -3.07 -7.90
N GLN A 163 -0.80 -3.13 -8.02
CA GLN A 163 -1.50 -2.81 -9.28
C GLN A 163 -1.31 -1.34 -9.66
N PHE A 164 -1.32 -0.45 -8.66
CA PHE A 164 -1.07 0.97 -8.88
C PHE A 164 0.39 1.22 -9.27
N LEU A 165 1.34 0.56 -8.60
CA LEU A 165 2.76 0.65 -8.93
C LEU A 165 3.05 0.11 -10.34
N ASN A 166 2.43 -1.00 -10.74
CA ASN A 166 2.57 -1.57 -12.09
C ASN A 166 2.10 -0.58 -13.16
N ARG A 167 0.97 0.14 -12.93
CA ARG A 167 0.51 1.21 -13.83
C ARG A 167 1.48 2.38 -13.90
N HIS A 168 2.01 2.79 -12.75
CA HIS A 168 2.97 3.88 -12.69
C HIS A 168 4.29 3.51 -13.40
N LEU A 169 4.84 2.33 -13.12
CA LEU A 169 6.06 1.83 -13.76
C LEU A 169 5.87 1.65 -15.26
N SER A 170 4.81 0.98 -15.72
CA SER A 170 4.50 0.83 -17.14
C SER A 170 4.39 2.19 -17.84
N SER A 171 3.71 3.17 -17.23
CA SER A 171 3.63 4.53 -17.79
C SER A 171 5.02 5.18 -17.88
N LYS A 172 5.84 5.12 -16.82
CA LYS A 172 7.19 5.69 -16.83
C LYS A 172 8.09 5.03 -17.89
N LEU A 173 8.02 3.71 -17.99
CA LEU A 173 8.74 2.88 -18.95
C LEU A 173 8.34 3.18 -20.41
N PHE A 174 7.09 3.57 -20.66
CA PHE A 174 6.60 3.92 -22.00
C PHE A 174 7.12 5.28 -22.48
N HIS A 175 7.22 6.28 -21.59
CA HIS A 175 7.56 7.65 -21.97
C HIS A 175 9.06 7.88 -22.20
N ASP A 176 9.92 7.06 -21.60
CA ASP A 176 11.36 7.29 -21.60
C ASP A 176 12.15 5.99 -21.86
N LYS A 177 12.89 5.96 -22.98
CA LYS A 177 13.74 4.82 -23.33
C LYS A 177 14.87 4.61 -22.33
N GLU A 178 15.36 5.67 -21.68
CA GLU A 178 16.39 5.55 -20.65
C GLU A 178 15.85 4.85 -19.39
N SER A 179 14.54 4.94 -19.14
CA SER A 179 13.88 4.27 -18.01
C SER A 179 13.89 2.73 -18.11
N MET A 180 14.29 2.14 -19.24
CA MET A 180 14.49 0.69 -19.41
C MET A 180 15.87 0.19 -18.97
N TYR A 181 16.88 1.05 -18.87
CA TYR A 181 18.21 0.63 -18.41
C TYR A 181 18.22 0.00 -17.02
N PRO A 182 17.43 0.47 -16.03
CA PRO A 182 17.29 -0.23 -14.76
C PRO A 182 16.87 -1.69 -14.91
N LEU A 183 15.95 -2.01 -15.82
CA LEU A 183 15.52 -3.39 -16.07
C LEU A 183 16.64 -4.22 -16.72
N LEU A 184 17.34 -3.66 -17.72
CA LEU A 184 18.50 -4.30 -18.33
C LEU A 184 19.59 -4.60 -17.28
N ASN A 185 19.94 -3.60 -16.47
CA ASN A 185 20.96 -3.73 -15.44
C ASN A 185 20.54 -4.72 -14.35
N PHE A 186 19.26 -4.73 -13.98
CA PHE A 186 18.69 -5.70 -13.06
C PHE A 186 18.88 -7.14 -13.57
N LEU A 187 18.49 -7.40 -14.83
CA LEU A 187 18.64 -8.72 -15.44
C LEU A 187 20.11 -9.16 -15.59
N ARG A 188 21.02 -8.22 -15.88
CA ARG A 188 22.47 -8.50 -16.00
C ARG A 188 23.16 -8.75 -14.67
N ALA A 189 22.75 -8.03 -13.62
CA ALA A 189 23.31 -8.20 -12.28
C ALA A 189 22.77 -9.46 -11.57
N HIS A 190 21.81 -10.15 -12.17
CA HIS A 190 21.12 -11.26 -11.55
C HIS A 190 22.02 -12.50 -11.46
N ASN A 191 22.42 -12.83 -10.24
CA ASN A 191 23.30 -13.95 -9.92
C ASN A 191 22.86 -14.64 -8.64
N TYR A 192 23.02 -15.96 -8.57
CA TYR A 192 22.79 -16.73 -7.36
C TYR A 192 23.91 -17.74 -7.13
N LYS A 193 24.62 -17.63 -6.00
CA LYS A 193 25.75 -18.50 -5.62
C LYS A 193 26.79 -18.66 -6.74
N GLY A 194 27.08 -17.58 -7.47
CA GLY A 194 28.04 -17.58 -8.58
C GLY A 194 27.46 -18.02 -9.93
N MET A 195 26.23 -18.52 -9.98
CA MET A 195 25.54 -18.80 -11.24
C MET A 195 24.87 -17.53 -11.78
N THR A 196 25.37 -17.02 -12.91
CA THR A 196 24.74 -15.93 -13.66
C THR A 196 23.44 -16.41 -14.27
N MET A 197 22.40 -15.58 -14.21
CA MET A 197 21.06 -15.87 -14.71
C MET A 197 20.59 -14.75 -15.63
N MET A 198 19.58 -15.03 -16.45
CA MET A 198 18.98 -14.11 -17.42
C MET A 198 19.95 -13.63 -18.50
N LEU A 199 20.79 -12.64 -18.20
CA LEU A 199 21.69 -11.98 -19.16
C LEU A 199 23.14 -12.02 -18.69
N ASN A 200 24.08 -12.28 -19.59
CA ASN A 200 25.52 -12.15 -19.31
C ASN A 200 26.12 -10.84 -19.84
N ASP A 201 27.44 -10.68 -19.68
CA ASP A 201 28.19 -9.46 -20.01
C ASP A 201 28.26 -9.09 -21.50
N ARG A 202 27.78 -9.97 -22.39
CA ARG A 202 27.69 -9.69 -23.83
C ARG A 202 26.62 -8.64 -24.12
N ILE A 203 25.58 -8.54 -23.30
CA ILE A 203 24.46 -7.62 -23.50
C ILE A 203 24.70 -6.37 -22.68
N ARG A 204 25.13 -5.27 -23.31
CA ARG A 204 25.48 -4.01 -22.63
C ARG A 204 24.57 -2.82 -22.94
N SER A 205 23.66 -2.97 -23.90
CA SER A 205 22.71 -1.95 -24.32
C SER A 205 21.35 -2.56 -24.63
N LEU A 206 20.32 -1.71 -24.66
CA LEU A 206 18.96 -2.12 -25.03
C LEU A 206 18.89 -2.61 -26.49
N SER A 207 19.68 -2.03 -27.40
CA SER A 207 19.74 -2.46 -28.80
C SER A 207 20.33 -3.87 -28.94
N THR A 208 21.39 -4.19 -28.18
CA THR A 208 21.96 -5.54 -28.15
C THR A 208 20.99 -6.54 -27.53
N LEU A 209 20.28 -6.15 -26.45
CA LEU A 209 19.25 -6.97 -25.83
C LEU A 209 18.14 -7.32 -26.82
N GLN A 210 17.53 -6.32 -27.46
CA GLN A 210 16.45 -6.54 -28.42
C GLN A 210 16.89 -7.40 -29.60
N GLY A 211 18.11 -7.21 -30.10
CA GLY A 211 18.70 -8.03 -31.16
C GLY A 211 18.95 -9.49 -30.72
N ALA A 212 19.39 -9.71 -29.48
CA ALA A 212 19.58 -11.05 -28.92
C ALA A 212 18.25 -11.78 -28.73
N LEU A 213 17.23 -11.11 -28.19
CA LEU A 213 15.89 -11.67 -27.96
C LEU A 213 15.22 -12.08 -29.27
N ARG A 214 15.25 -11.24 -30.32
CA ARG A 214 14.69 -11.60 -31.65
C ARG A 214 15.39 -12.82 -32.28
N LYS A 215 16.72 -12.92 -32.11
CA LYS A 215 17.49 -14.10 -32.58
C LYS A 215 17.14 -15.35 -31.79
N ALA A 216 16.93 -15.23 -30.49
CA ALA A 216 16.53 -16.34 -29.63
C ALA A 216 15.10 -16.81 -29.98
N GLU A 217 14.15 -15.89 -30.17
CA GLU A 217 12.79 -16.19 -30.63
C GLU A 217 12.78 -16.94 -31.97
N THR A 218 13.57 -16.47 -32.94
CA THR A 218 13.72 -17.14 -34.25
C THR A 218 14.33 -18.54 -34.12
N HIS A 219 15.23 -18.74 -33.17
CA HIS A 219 15.83 -20.05 -32.91
C HIS A 219 14.83 -21.01 -32.26
N LEU A 220 14.09 -20.54 -31.24
CA LEU A 220 13.11 -21.34 -30.52
C LEU A 220 11.92 -21.74 -31.38
N SER A 221 11.49 -20.91 -32.33
CA SER A 221 10.37 -21.24 -33.23
C SER A 221 10.65 -22.43 -34.16
N GLY A 222 11.93 -22.78 -34.35
CA GLY A 222 12.35 -23.98 -35.09
C GLY A 222 12.44 -25.26 -34.26
N LEU A 223 12.23 -25.19 -32.93
CA LEU A 223 12.34 -26.33 -32.03
C LEU A 223 10.95 -26.85 -31.60
N PRO A 224 10.81 -28.15 -31.28
CA PRO A 224 9.64 -28.68 -30.58
C PRO A 224 9.40 -27.96 -29.24
N ALA A 225 8.12 -27.75 -28.89
CA ALA A 225 7.72 -26.99 -27.70
C ALA A 225 8.29 -27.55 -26.38
N ASP A 226 8.41 -28.86 -26.28
CA ASP A 226 8.89 -29.63 -25.13
C ASP A 226 10.42 -29.80 -25.08
N THR A 227 11.15 -29.27 -26.07
CA THR A 227 12.62 -29.34 -26.12
C THR A 227 13.22 -28.78 -24.82
N PRO A 228 14.00 -29.57 -24.06
CA PRO A 228 14.59 -29.13 -22.81
C PRO A 228 15.64 -28.02 -23.00
N TYR A 229 15.74 -27.11 -22.02
CA TYR A 229 16.72 -26.01 -22.04
C TYR A 229 18.17 -26.47 -22.27
N SER A 230 18.53 -27.66 -21.78
CA SER A 230 19.87 -28.24 -21.96
C SER A 230 20.26 -28.42 -23.44
N GLU A 231 19.31 -28.60 -24.35
CA GLU A 231 19.58 -28.84 -25.77
C GLU A 231 19.90 -27.56 -26.54
N PHE A 232 19.37 -26.41 -26.13
CA PHE A 232 19.58 -25.12 -26.80
C PHE A 232 20.37 -24.09 -25.98
N HIS A 233 20.80 -24.45 -24.76
CA HIS A 233 21.55 -23.56 -23.85
C HIS A 233 22.81 -22.96 -24.49
N HIS A 234 23.60 -23.75 -25.21
CA HIS A 234 24.84 -23.25 -25.83
C HIS A 234 24.57 -22.10 -26.79
N ARG A 235 23.51 -22.21 -27.60
CA ARG A 235 23.10 -21.16 -28.52
C ARG A 235 22.60 -19.92 -27.78
N PHE A 236 21.87 -20.10 -26.68
CA PHE A 236 21.43 -19.00 -25.83
C PHE A 236 22.61 -18.24 -25.22
N GLN A 237 23.60 -18.97 -24.72
CA GLN A 237 24.78 -18.37 -24.09
C GLN A 237 25.60 -17.53 -25.07
N GLU A 238 25.73 -17.97 -26.33
CA GLU A 238 26.35 -17.20 -27.42
C GLU A 238 25.64 -15.86 -27.68
N LEU A 239 24.30 -15.86 -27.58
CA LEU A 239 23.45 -14.67 -27.73
C LEU A 239 23.48 -13.76 -26.48
N GLY A 240 24.08 -14.23 -25.39
CA GLY A 240 24.16 -13.52 -24.12
C GLY A 240 23.04 -13.84 -23.13
N LEU A 241 22.26 -14.90 -23.39
CA LEU A 241 21.16 -15.37 -22.55
C LEU A 241 21.62 -16.55 -21.70
N GLU A 242 21.54 -16.41 -20.37
CA GLU A 242 21.88 -17.46 -19.41
C GLU A 242 20.64 -18.27 -19.00
N LYS A 243 20.73 -19.09 -17.95
CA LYS A 243 19.60 -19.86 -17.41
C LYS A 243 18.54 -18.94 -16.78
N GLY A 244 17.30 -19.43 -16.66
CA GLY A 244 16.22 -18.72 -15.96
C GLY A 244 15.08 -18.22 -16.85
N TRP A 245 15.08 -18.52 -18.16
CA TRP A 245 14.00 -18.14 -19.08
C TRP A 245 12.87 -19.17 -19.16
N GLY A 246 13.16 -20.43 -18.81
CA GLY A 246 12.25 -21.56 -18.91
C GLY A 246 12.99 -22.89 -18.88
N ASP A 247 12.29 -23.97 -18.49
CA ASP A 247 12.78 -25.35 -18.53
C ASP A 247 12.71 -25.99 -19.94
N CYS A 248 11.79 -25.51 -20.79
CA CYS A 248 11.63 -25.95 -22.17
C CYS A 248 11.56 -24.77 -23.17
N ALA A 249 11.64 -25.09 -24.46
CA ALA A 249 11.60 -24.12 -25.55
C ALA A 249 10.32 -23.27 -25.55
N GLN A 250 9.15 -23.88 -25.28
CA GLN A 250 7.89 -23.14 -25.19
C GLN A 250 7.94 -22.05 -24.12
N ARG A 251 8.34 -22.40 -22.90
CA ARG A 251 8.33 -21.44 -21.78
C ARG A 251 9.40 -20.37 -21.94
N ALA A 252 10.57 -20.74 -22.46
CA ALA A 252 11.60 -19.77 -22.81
C ALA A 252 11.08 -18.77 -23.87
N SER A 253 10.31 -19.25 -24.85
CA SER A 253 9.68 -18.41 -25.88
C SER A 253 8.67 -17.44 -25.26
N GLU A 254 7.78 -17.94 -24.39
CA GLU A 254 6.79 -17.12 -23.68
C GLU A 254 7.46 -16.00 -22.86
N THR A 255 8.53 -16.31 -22.11
CA THR A 255 9.26 -15.32 -21.30
C THR A 255 10.00 -14.30 -22.18
N ILE A 256 10.59 -14.74 -23.30
CA ILE A 256 11.25 -13.84 -24.27
C ILE A 256 10.23 -12.90 -24.91
N HIS A 257 9.06 -13.41 -25.29
CA HIS A 257 8.00 -12.61 -25.89
C HIS A 257 7.49 -11.55 -24.93
N LEU A 258 7.26 -11.89 -23.65
CA LEU A 258 6.91 -10.91 -22.61
C LEU A 258 7.92 -9.77 -22.50
N LEU A 259 9.22 -10.06 -22.58
CA LEU A 259 10.25 -9.03 -22.52
C LEU A 259 10.30 -8.20 -23.82
N LEU A 260 10.09 -8.81 -24.98
CA LEU A 260 10.00 -8.08 -26.25
C LEU A 260 8.81 -7.12 -26.26
N ASP A 261 7.63 -7.57 -25.82
CA ASP A 261 6.44 -6.74 -25.67
C ASP A 261 6.70 -5.57 -24.71
N LEU A 262 7.36 -5.82 -23.59
CA LEU A 262 7.74 -4.76 -22.65
C LEU A 262 8.72 -3.75 -23.23
N LEU A 263 9.67 -4.18 -24.07
CA LEU A 263 10.62 -3.27 -24.72
C LEU A 263 9.97 -2.43 -25.82
N GLU A 264 8.86 -2.91 -26.41
CA GLU A 264 8.14 -2.23 -27.50
C GLU A 264 7.00 -1.35 -26.99
N ALA A 265 6.13 -1.90 -26.14
CA ALA A 265 4.96 -1.23 -25.58
C ALA A 265 4.66 -1.72 -24.14
N PRO A 266 5.28 -1.12 -23.10
CA PRO A 266 5.06 -1.52 -21.72
C PRO A 266 3.60 -1.36 -21.27
N ASP A 267 2.96 -2.45 -20.84
CA ASP A 267 1.68 -2.42 -20.14
C ASP A 267 1.77 -3.02 -18.72
N PRO A 268 0.85 -2.68 -17.81
CA PRO A 268 0.92 -3.12 -16.42
C PRO A 268 0.86 -4.64 -16.25
N SER A 269 0.10 -5.33 -17.11
CA SER A 269 -0.13 -6.77 -17.00
C SER A 269 1.09 -7.55 -17.48
N SER A 270 1.70 -7.13 -18.59
CA SER A 270 2.94 -7.76 -19.08
C SER A 270 4.10 -7.50 -18.13
N LEU A 271 4.17 -6.32 -17.50
CA LEU A 271 5.20 -5.99 -16.53
C LEU A 271 5.09 -6.90 -15.29
N GLU A 272 3.88 -7.06 -14.77
CA GLU A 272 3.61 -7.93 -13.63
C GLU A 272 3.96 -9.39 -13.95
N LYS A 273 3.51 -9.89 -15.11
CA LYS A 273 3.81 -11.25 -15.57
C LYS A 273 5.30 -11.49 -15.71
N PHE A 274 6.02 -10.59 -16.39
CA PHE A 274 7.46 -10.73 -16.61
C PHE A 274 8.24 -10.66 -15.29
N LEU A 275 8.01 -9.64 -14.45
CA LEU A 275 8.72 -9.55 -13.17
C LEU A 275 8.40 -10.73 -12.25
N GLY A 276 7.18 -11.28 -12.33
CA GLY A 276 6.77 -12.47 -11.61
C GLY A 276 7.35 -13.80 -12.14
N THR A 277 7.88 -13.84 -13.37
CA THR A 277 8.56 -15.03 -13.90
C THR A 277 10.05 -15.07 -13.56
N ILE A 278 10.67 -13.91 -13.30
CA ILE A 278 12.11 -13.84 -13.00
C ILE A 278 12.41 -14.62 -11.71
N PRO A 279 13.35 -15.58 -11.75
CA PRO A 279 13.64 -16.44 -10.60
C PRO A 279 14.43 -15.70 -9.52
N MET A 280 13.73 -15.01 -8.62
CA MET A 280 14.39 -14.16 -7.59
C MET A 280 14.47 -14.81 -6.20
N VAL A 281 13.45 -15.56 -5.81
CA VAL A 281 13.22 -15.95 -4.42
C VAL A 281 13.71 -17.38 -4.17
N PHE A 282 14.94 -17.50 -3.64
CA PHE A 282 15.54 -18.80 -3.31
C PHE A 282 15.76 -18.99 -1.80
N ASN A 283 16.17 -17.93 -1.09
CA ASN A 283 16.36 -17.94 0.34
C ASN A 283 15.40 -16.95 0.98
N VAL A 284 14.57 -17.42 1.91
CA VAL A 284 13.57 -16.62 2.61
C VAL A 284 13.86 -16.66 4.11
N VAL A 285 13.82 -15.49 4.74
CA VAL A 285 13.93 -15.34 6.19
C VAL A 285 12.61 -14.76 6.71
N ILE A 286 11.98 -15.45 7.66
CA ILE A 286 10.76 -15.02 8.35
C ILE A 286 11.11 -14.78 9.81
N LEU A 287 10.75 -13.61 10.35
CA LEU A 287 11.00 -13.26 11.74
C LEU A 287 9.73 -13.44 12.57
N SER A 288 9.82 -14.24 13.64
CA SER A 288 8.76 -14.39 14.64
C SER A 288 9.39 -14.46 16.04
N PRO A 289 9.87 -13.33 16.58
CA PRO A 289 10.72 -13.33 17.78
C PRO A 289 9.98 -13.62 19.08
N HIS A 290 8.67 -13.34 19.19
CA HIS A 290 7.89 -13.57 20.41
C HIS A 290 7.15 -14.91 20.38
N GLY A 291 6.69 -15.34 21.55
CA GLY A 291 5.94 -16.58 21.73
C GLY A 291 6.81 -17.84 21.68
N TYR A 292 6.21 -18.98 21.97
CA TYR A 292 6.84 -20.30 21.89
C TYR A 292 6.65 -20.86 20.49
N PHE A 293 7.62 -20.65 19.60
CA PHE A 293 7.54 -21.14 18.22
C PHE A 293 7.93 -22.61 18.11
N ALA A 294 6.91 -23.48 18.04
CA ALA A 294 7.09 -24.90 17.79
C ALA A 294 5.95 -25.49 16.94
N GLN A 295 6.17 -26.70 16.43
CA GLN A 295 5.20 -27.41 15.57
C GLN A 295 4.09 -28.12 16.37
N ALA A 296 4.29 -28.34 17.67
CA ALA A 296 3.34 -29.01 18.55
C ALA A 296 3.53 -28.54 19.99
N ASN A 297 2.52 -28.79 20.83
CA ASN A 297 2.56 -28.60 22.30
C ASN A 297 2.83 -27.16 22.79
N VAL A 298 2.61 -26.15 21.96
CA VAL A 298 2.79 -24.73 22.32
C VAL A 298 1.50 -23.91 22.22
N LEU A 299 0.50 -24.40 21.50
CA LEU A 299 -0.76 -23.68 21.31
C LEU A 299 -1.47 -23.46 22.66
N GLY A 300 -1.81 -22.20 22.94
CA GLY A 300 -2.44 -21.78 24.20
C GLY A 300 -1.45 -21.25 25.25
N TYR A 301 -0.14 -21.30 24.99
CA TYR A 301 0.83 -20.62 25.83
C TYR A 301 0.76 -19.09 25.64
N PRO A 302 1.25 -18.29 26.61
CA PRO A 302 1.35 -16.85 26.45
C PRO A 302 2.03 -16.48 25.12
N ASP A 303 1.48 -15.47 24.45
CA ASP A 303 1.94 -14.95 23.16
C ASP A 303 2.03 -16.00 22.03
N THR A 304 1.35 -17.15 22.21
CA THR A 304 1.40 -18.28 21.27
C THR A 304 0.00 -18.65 20.77
N GLY A 305 -0.30 -18.29 19.53
CA GLY A 305 -1.62 -18.49 18.95
C GLY A 305 -1.61 -18.57 17.42
N GLY A 306 -2.61 -17.95 16.80
CA GLY A 306 -2.86 -18.04 15.37
C GLY A 306 -1.69 -17.64 14.47
N GLN A 307 -0.80 -16.74 14.93
CA GLN A 307 0.41 -16.34 14.20
C GLN A 307 1.31 -17.54 13.89
N ILE A 308 1.48 -18.48 14.81
CA ILE A 308 2.40 -19.62 14.62
C ILE A 308 1.83 -20.58 13.59
N VAL A 309 0.53 -20.88 13.71
CA VAL A 309 -0.20 -21.70 12.73
C VAL A 309 -0.14 -21.05 11.35
N TYR A 310 -0.37 -19.74 11.27
CA TYR A 310 -0.29 -18.98 10.02
C TYR A 310 1.08 -19.09 9.35
N ILE A 311 2.17 -18.89 10.10
CA ILE A 311 3.53 -18.98 9.55
C ILE A 311 3.84 -20.40 9.10
N LEU A 312 3.48 -21.42 9.90
CA LEU A 312 3.73 -22.82 9.56
C LEU A 312 3.00 -23.26 8.28
N ASP A 313 1.77 -22.81 8.07
CA ASP A 313 1.04 -23.08 6.83
C ASP A 313 1.58 -22.26 5.65
N GLN A 314 1.95 -20.99 5.90
CA GLN A 314 2.56 -20.11 4.90
C GLN A 314 3.85 -20.71 4.34
N VAL A 315 4.76 -21.21 5.18
CA VAL A 315 6.05 -21.71 4.69
C VAL A 315 5.91 -22.97 3.84
N ARG A 316 4.94 -23.85 4.14
CA ARG A 316 4.68 -25.04 3.31
C ARG A 316 4.15 -24.65 1.94
N ALA A 317 3.19 -23.73 1.90
CA ALA A 317 2.64 -23.24 0.63
C ALA A 317 3.71 -22.49 -0.18
N MET A 318 4.51 -21.67 0.48
CA MET A 318 5.60 -20.90 -0.14
C MET A 318 6.71 -21.81 -0.68
N GLU A 319 7.14 -22.83 0.06
CA GLU A 319 8.14 -23.79 -0.40
C GLU A 319 7.69 -24.51 -1.68
N ASN A 320 6.43 -24.95 -1.73
CA ASN A 320 5.87 -25.59 -2.92
C ASN A 320 5.86 -24.66 -4.14
N GLU A 321 5.44 -23.39 -3.96
CA GLU A 321 5.45 -22.40 -5.04
C GLU A 321 6.89 -22.06 -5.48
N MET A 322 7.83 -21.92 -4.53
CA MET A 322 9.24 -21.71 -4.83
C MET A 322 9.81 -22.86 -5.66
N LEU A 323 9.60 -24.11 -5.24
CA LEU A 323 10.04 -25.30 -5.98
C LEU A 323 9.46 -25.35 -7.39
N LEU A 324 8.16 -25.05 -7.53
CA LEU A 324 7.48 -24.99 -8.81
C LEU A 324 8.12 -23.93 -9.72
N ARG A 325 8.31 -22.71 -9.23
CA ARG A 325 8.89 -21.59 -10.01
C ARG A 325 10.33 -21.86 -10.42
N ILE A 326 11.15 -22.36 -9.50
CA ILE A 326 12.55 -22.73 -9.77
C ILE A 326 12.61 -23.77 -10.89
N LYS A 327 11.81 -24.85 -10.77
CA LYS A 327 11.72 -25.89 -11.79
C LYS A 327 11.26 -25.32 -13.12
N GLN A 328 10.20 -24.51 -13.12
CA GLN A 328 9.64 -23.94 -14.33
C GLN A 328 10.64 -23.06 -15.09
N GLN A 329 11.59 -22.41 -14.40
CA GLN A 329 12.64 -21.61 -15.02
C GLN A 329 13.90 -22.39 -15.42
N GLY A 330 13.86 -23.73 -15.35
CA GLY A 330 14.98 -24.60 -15.74
C GLY A 330 16.17 -24.54 -14.78
N LEU A 331 15.90 -24.23 -13.51
CA LEU A 331 16.92 -24.13 -12.46
C LEU A 331 16.88 -25.36 -11.56
N ASP A 332 18.06 -25.78 -11.10
CA ASP A 332 18.23 -26.86 -10.11
C ASP A 332 18.77 -26.26 -8.80
N ILE A 333 17.93 -25.44 -8.15
CA ILE A 333 18.24 -24.78 -6.89
C ILE A 333 17.32 -25.34 -5.81
N THR A 334 17.90 -25.80 -4.71
CA THR A 334 17.12 -26.11 -3.51
C THR A 334 16.80 -24.80 -2.76
N PRO A 335 15.52 -24.41 -2.62
CA PRO A 335 15.15 -23.24 -1.85
C PRO A 335 15.39 -23.48 -0.35
N LYS A 336 15.53 -22.40 0.42
CA LYS A 336 15.68 -22.46 1.87
C LYS A 336 14.82 -21.41 2.56
N ILE A 337 13.99 -21.85 3.48
CA ILE A 337 13.19 -20.97 4.34
C ILE A 337 13.71 -21.09 5.77
N LEU A 338 14.03 -19.96 6.40
CA LEU A 338 14.46 -19.88 7.78
C LEU A 338 13.46 -19.07 8.59
N ILE A 339 12.83 -19.69 9.58
CA ILE A 339 12.04 -18.98 10.58
C ILE A 339 12.96 -18.70 11.77
N VAL A 340 13.24 -17.41 12.01
CA VAL A 340 14.04 -16.96 13.14
C VAL A 340 13.11 -16.57 14.27
N SER A 341 13.21 -17.33 15.36
CA SER A 341 12.47 -17.08 16.61
C SER A 341 13.45 -17.08 17.78
N LEU A 342 13.00 -16.56 18.92
CA LEU A 342 13.77 -16.61 20.16
C LEU A 342 13.97 -18.08 20.56
N VAL A 343 15.17 -18.41 21.01
CA VAL A 343 15.43 -19.70 21.68
C VAL A 343 15.19 -19.48 23.17
N PRO A 344 14.08 -19.96 23.75
CA PRO A 344 13.89 -19.87 25.20
C PRO A 344 14.96 -20.72 25.89
N PRO A 345 15.49 -20.29 27.05
CA PRO A 345 16.40 -21.12 27.83
C PRO A 345 15.70 -22.45 28.22
N ILE A 346 16.42 -23.56 28.01
CA ILE A 346 15.98 -24.94 28.32
C ILE A 346 15.86 -25.15 29.83
#